data_AF-A0A536TM34-F1
#
_entry.id   AF-A0A536TM34-F1
#
_cell.length_a   1.000
_cell.length_b   1.000
_cell.length_c   1.000
_cell.angle_alpha   90.00
_cell.angle_beta   90.00
_cell.angle_gamma   90.00
#
_symmetry.space_group_name_H-M   'P 1'
#
loop_
_entity.id
_entity.type
_entity.pdbx_description
1 polymer ?
#
loop_
_entity_poly.entity_id
_entity_poly.type
_entity_poly.pdbx_seq_one_letter_code
_entity_poly.pdbx_strand_id
1 'polypeptide(L)'
;MFALIYPKVRAAMTAVMNIHAESARQSEERLVAALDKLDDAVKERRFLVGDRFSRADLTACALLRRHCGAGKSSAEIAAAVPAPVYALRDAHKARPFVSWVQETYRSHRQPEPGSA
;
A
#
# COMPACT_ATOMS: atom_id res chain seq x y z
N MET A 1 -9.21 -15.32 27.62
CA MET A 1 -8.85 -16.52 26.83
C MET A 1 -7.94 -16.21 25.64
N PHE A 2 -8.30 -15.30 24.72
CA PHE A 2 -7.47 -14.93 23.56
C PHE A 2 -6.06 -14.45 23.93
N ALA A 3 -5.92 -13.56 24.92
CA ALA A 3 -4.62 -13.04 25.35
C ALA A 3 -3.65 -14.14 25.84
N LEU A 4 -4.17 -15.25 26.38
CA LEU A 4 -3.36 -16.37 26.89
C LEU A 4 -2.83 -17.27 25.76
N ILE A 5 -3.61 -17.41 24.68
CA ILE A 5 -3.26 -18.26 23.52
C ILE A 5 -2.44 -17.48 22.48
N TYR A 6 -2.59 -16.15 22.45
CA TYR A 6 -1.96 -15.27 21.48
C TYR A 6 -0.44 -15.46 21.30
N PRO A 7 0.39 -15.64 22.34
CA PRO A 7 1.83 -15.86 22.14
C PRO A 7 2.14 -17.11 21.31
N LYS A 8 1.39 -18.21 21.52
CA LYS A 8 1.55 -19.45 20.76
C LYS A 8 1.11 -19.29 19.30
N VAL A 9 -0.02 -18.60 19.09
CA VAL A 9 -0.51 -18.28 17.74
C VAL A 9 0.50 -17.39 17.02
N ARG A 10 1.03 -16.36 17.68
CA ARG A 10 2.07 -15.48 17.12
C ARG A 10 3.31 -16.26 16.72
N ALA A 11 3.80 -17.16 17.58
CA ALA A 11 4.98 -17.97 17.25
C ALA A 11 4.73 -18.89 16.04
N ALA A 12 3.58 -19.55 15.98
CA ALA A 12 3.20 -20.38 14.83
C ALA A 12 3.07 -19.55 13.55
N MET A 13 2.42 -18.39 13.62
CA MET A 13 2.29 -17.45 12.50
C MET A 13 3.65 -16.95 12.02
N THR A 14 4.55 -16.55 12.92
CA THR A 14 5.91 -16.12 12.60
C THR A 14 6.67 -17.22 11.86
N ALA A 15 6.58 -18.47 12.32
CA ALA A 15 7.27 -19.58 11.68
C ALA A 15 6.67 -19.92 10.30
N VAL A 16 5.35 -20.10 10.22
CA VAL A 16 4.65 -20.51 8.98
C VAL A 16 4.75 -19.44 7.89
N MET A 17 4.68 -18.16 8.27
CA MET A 17 4.83 -17.04 7.32
C MET A 17 6.28 -16.62 7.11
N ASN A 18 7.24 -17.36 7.67
CA ASN A 18 8.67 -17.10 7.55
C ASN A 18 9.06 -15.65 7.91
N ILE A 19 8.58 -15.13 9.05
CA ILE A 19 8.77 -13.73 9.47
C ILE A 19 10.08 -13.61 10.26
N HIS A 20 11.13 -13.11 9.61
CA HIS A 20 12.41 -12.79 10.22
C HIS A 20 13.08 -11.63 9.48
N ALA A 21 14.20 -11.13 10.01
CA ALA A 21 14.86 -9.93 9.46
C ALA A 21 15.27 -10.09 7.99
N GLU A 22 15.82 -11.25 7.63
CA GLU A 22 16.25 -11.51 6.25
C GLU A 22 15.07 -11.60 5.27
N SER A 23 13.99 -12.31 5.60
CA SER A 23 12.82 -12.40 4.72
C SER A 23 12.08 -11.06 4.60
N ALA A 24 12.10 -10.25 5.66
CA ALA A 24 11.61 -8.88 5.63
C ALA A 24 12.42 -8.02 4.66
N ARG A 25 13.76 -8.06 4.73
CA ARG A 25 14.64 -7.35 3.79
C ARG A 25 14.40 -7.77 2.34
N GLN A 26 14.34 -9.08 2.08
CA GLN A 26 14.04 -9.59 0.72
C GLN A 26 12.66 -9.14 0.22
N SER A 27 11.66 -9.08 1.11
CA SER A 27 10.33 -8.59 0.76
C SER A 27 10.32 -7.10 0.46
N GLU A 28 11.09 -6.32 1.20
CA GLU A 28 11.28 -4.88 0.97
C GLU A 28 11.98 -4.62 -0.36
N GLU A 29 13.06 -5.34 -0.68
CA GLU A 29 13.74 -5.26 -1.99
C GLU A 29 12.79 -5.57 -3.15
N ARG A 30 11.96 -6.62 -3.02
CA ARG A 30 10.95 -6.98 -4.02
C ARG A 30 9.86 -5.91 -4.14
N LEU A 31 9.44 -5.33 -3.03
CA LEU A 31 8.46 -4.25 -3.01
C LEU A 31 9.02 -3.03 -3.76
N VAL A 32 10.25 -2.61 -3.45
CA VAL A 32 10.91 -1.49 -4.13
C VAL A 32 11.03 -1.75 -5.63
N ALA A 33 11.50 -2.93 -6.04
CA ALA A 33 11.62 -3.27 -7.46
C ALA A 33 10.26 -3.30 -8.19
N ALA A 34 9.19 -3.74 -7.51
CA ALA A 34 7.83 -3.69 -8.08
C ALA A 34 7.33 -2.25 -8.19
N LEU A 35 7.60 -1.43 -7.19
CA LEU A 35 7.29 -0.02 -7.16
C LEU A 35 8.08 0.75 -8.24
N ASP A 36 9.33 0.39 -8.57
CA ASP A 36 10.12 1.01 -9.64
C ASP A 36 9.46 0.78 -11.01
N LYS A 37 9.06 -0.47 -11.29
CA LYS A 37 8.32 -0.81 -12.51
C LYS A 37 7.00 -0.05 -12.63
N LEU A 38 6.32 0.17 -11.51
CA LEU A 38 5.08 0.92 -11.47
C LEU A 38 5.29 2.41 -11.72
N ASP A 39 6.37 3.00 -11.18
CA ASP A 39 6.74 4.39 -11.47
C ASP A 39 6.99 4.58 -12.97
N ASP A 40 7.76 3.68 -13.58
CA ASP A 40 8.02 3.72 -15.03
C ASP A 40 6.72 3.61 -15.84
N ALA A 41 5.81 2.71 -15.44
CA ALA A 41 4.55 2.50 -16.13
C ALA A 41 3.61 3.72 -16.10
N VAL A 42 3.58 4.47 -14.98
CA VAL A 42 2.70 5.64 -14.83
C VAL A 42 3.33 6.95 -15.27
N LYS A 43 4.65 6.97 -15.52
CA LYS A 43 5.35 8.18 -15.94
C LYS A 43 4.90 8.69 -17.31
N GLU A 44 4.63 7.76 -18.23
CA GLU A 44 4.30 8.09 -19.63
C GLU A 44 2.82 7.90 -19.96
N ARG A 45 2.04 7.30 -19.05
CA ARG A 45 0.66 6.87 -19.31
C ARG A 45 -0.26 7.21 -18.17
N ARG A 46 -1.49 7.62 -18.53
CA ARG A 46 -2.55 7.91 -17.55
C ARG A 46 -3.08 6.64 -16.89
N PHE A 47 -3.11 5.52 -17.61
CA PHE A 47 -3.60 4.22 -17.13
C PHE A 47 -2.53 3.15 -17.34
N LEU A 48 -2.55 2.11 -16.52
CA LEU A 48 -1.58 1.01 -16.56
C LEU A 48 -1.68 0.19 -17.86
N VAL A 49 -2.87 0.11 -18.46
CA VAL A 49 -3.11 -0.66 -19.69
C VAL A 49 -4.04 0.11 -20.63
N GLY A 50 -3.58 0.40 -21.84
CA GLY A 50 -4.34 1.13 -22.85
C GLY A 50 -4.65 2.57 -22.43
N ASP A 51 -5.71 3.14 -23.02
CA ASP A 51 -6.02 4.58 -22.89
C ASP A 51 -7.24 4.88 -22.01
N ARG A 52 -7.74 3.87 -21.27
CA ARG A 52 -8.90 4.00 -20.38
C ARG A 52 -8.71 3.26 -19.07
N PHE A 53 -9.40 3.73 -18.03
CA PHE A 53 -9.45 3.04 -16.74
C PHE A 53 -9.90 1.59 -16.92
N SER A 54 -9.17 0.68 -16.28
CA SER A 54 -9.32 -0.75 -16.48
C SER A 54 -9.22 -1.51 -15.15
N ARG A 55 -9.39 -2.83 -15.24
CA ARG A 55 -9.17 -3.72 -14.09
C ARG A 55 -7.74 -3.64 -13.56
N ALA A 56 -6.74 -3.35 -14.41
CA ALA A 56 -5.36 -3.21 -13.97
C ALA A 56 -5.22 -2.04 -12.99
N ASP A 57 -5.81 -0.89 -13.32
CA ASP A 57 -5.80 0.30 -12.48
C ASP A 57 -6.52 0.07 -11.17
N LEU A 58 -7.74 -0.51 -11.25
CA LEU A 58 -8.53 -0.87 -10.07
C LEU A 58 -7.76 -1.82 -9.14
N THR A 59 -7.12 -2.87 -9.69
CA THR A 59 -6.36 -3.84 -8.90
C THR A 59 -5.16 -3.17 -8.22
N ALA A 60 -4.40 -2.35 -8.94
CA ALA A 60 -3.27 -1.63 -8.38
C ALA A 60 -3.70 -0.71 -7.23
N CYS A 61 -4.76 0.09 -7.43
CA CYS A 61 -5.32 0.94 -6.38
C CYS A 61 -5.88 0.11 -5.21
N ALA A 62 -6.57 -1.00 -5.45
CA ALA A 62 -7.16 -1.81 -4.38
C ALA A 62 -6.09 -2.44 -3.47
N LEU A 63 -5.01 -2.97 -4.06
CA LEU A 63 -3.91 -3.58 -3.31
C LEU A 63 -3.07 -2.54 -2.56
N LEU A 64 -2.82 -1.38 -3.19
CA LEU A 64 -1.86 -0.40 -2.68
C LEU A 64 -2.50 0.82 -2.02
N ARG A 65 -3.84 0.94 -1.99
CA ARG A 65 -4.56 2.04 -1.31
C ARG A 65 -4.03 2.29 0.08
N ARG A 66 -3.90 1.21 0.87
CA ARG A 66 -3.38 1.29 2.22
C ARG A 66 -1.98 1.86 2.14
N HIS A 67 -1.02 1.22 1.46
CA HIS A 67 0.38 1.69 1.32
C HIS A 67 0.52 3.17 0.90
N CYS A 68 -0.22 3.59 -0.11
CA CYS A 68 -0.18 4.95 -0.66
C CYS A 68 -0.96 5.99 0.17
N GLY A 69 -1.76 5.55 1.15
CA GLY A 69 -2.55 6.45 2.01
C GLY A 69 -3.73 7.11 1.29
N ALA A 70 -4.19 6.53 0.19
CA ALA A 70 -5.24 7.16 -0.62
C ALA A 70 -6.57 7.28 0.17
N GLY A 71 -7.06 8.51 0.29
CA GLY A 71 -8.25 8.86 1.05
C GLY A 71 -8.04 9.00 2.56
N LYS A 72 -6.80 9.16 3.05
CA LYS A 72 -6.49 9.45 4.46
C LYS A 72 -5.41 10.51 4.57
N SER A 73 -5.47 11.34 5.61
CA SER A 73 -4.39 12.26 5.96
C SER A 73 -3.20 11.55 6.60
N SER A 74 -2.01 12.17 6.57
CA SER A 74 -0.80 11.64 7.22
C SER A 74 -1.00 11.45 8.73
N ALA A 75 -1.77 12.34 9.39
CA ALA A 75 -2.07 12.24 10.81
C ALA A 75 -2.93 10.99 11.13
N GLU A 76 -3.98 10.74 10.35
CA GLU A 76 -4.82 9.53 10.50
C GLU A 76 -4.01 8.25 10.27
N ILE A 77 -3.05 8.27 9.35
CA ILE A 77 -2.18 7.12 9.08
C ILE A 77 -1.22 6.91 10.25
N ALA A 78 -0.55 7.97 10.72
CA ALA A 78 0.40 7.90 11.84
C ALA A 78 -0.25 7.35 13.12
N ALA A 79 -1.53 7.69 13.37
CA ALA A 79 -2.28 7.17 14.50
C ALA A 79 -2.68 5.69 14.36
N ALA A 80 -2.74 5.15 13.13
CA ALA A 80 -3.32 3.84 12.84
C ALA A 80 -2.29 2.72 12.62
N VAL A 81 -1.00 3.04 12.45
CA VAL A 81 0.04 2.03 12.14
C VAL A 81 1.27 2.17 13.04
N PRO A 82 2.02 1.08 13.30
CA PRO A 82 3.28 1.15 14.03
C PRO A 82 4.30 2.06 13.34
N ALA A 83 5.17 2.72 14.11
CA ALA A 83 6.17 3.66 13.60
C ALA A 83 7.06 3.10 12.47
N PRO A 84 7.54 1.84 12.51
CA PRO A 84 8.31 1.27 11.39
C PRO A 84 7.51 1.17 10.09
N VAL A 85 6.21 0.86 10.17
CA VAL A 85 5.32 0.80 9.01
C VAL A 85 5.06 2.20 8.48
N TYR A 86 4.90 3.20 9.36
CA TYR A 86 4.77 4.60 8.94
C TYR A 86 6.03 5.07 8.19
N ALA A 87 7.22 4.82 8.75
CA ALA A 87 8.50 5.20 8.15
C ALA A 87 8.69 4.59 6.75
N LEU A 88 8.40 3.29 6.58
CA LEU A 88 8.48 2.61 5.28
C LEU A 88 7.56 3.25 4.23
N ARG A 89 6.37 3.72 4.64
CA ARG A 89 5.45 4.40 3.72
C ARG A 89 5.92 5.80 3.40
N ASP A 90 6.38 6.53 4.41
CA ASP A 90 6.88 7.90 4.26
C ASP A 90 8.08 7.95 3.31
N ALA A 91 8.96 6.94 3.36
CA ALA A 91 10.07 6.77 2.41
C ALA A 91 9.64 6.68 0.94
N HIS A 92 8.42 6.18 0.68
CA HIS A 92 7.89 6.03 -0.68
C HIS A 92 6.92 7.15 -1.10
N LYS A 93 6.58 8.09 -0.21
CA LYS A 93 5.47 9.04 -0.42
C LYS A 93 5.62 9.92 -1.67
N ALA A 94 6.86 10.21 -2.05
CA ALA A 94 7.20 11.10 -3.16
C ALA A 94 7.29 10.38 -4.52
N ARG A 95 7.05 9.06 -4.56
CA ARG A 95 7.15 8.28 -5.79
C ARG A 95 5.99 8.59 -6.74
N PRO A 96 6.23 8.74 -8.06
CA PRO A 96 5.19 8.99 -9.06
C PRO A 96 3.96 8.09 -8.93
N PHE A 97 4.18 6.79 -8.71
CA PHE A 97 3.08 5.84 -8.55
C PHE A 97 2.21 6.13 -7.32
N VAL A 98 2.77 6.64 -6.22
CA VAL A 98 1.98 7.01 -5.03
C VAL A 98 1.03 8.16 -5.35
N SER A 99 1.52 9.20 -6.02
CA SER A 99 0.68 10.30 -6.49
C SER A 99 -0.38 9.83 -7.48
N TRP A 100 -0.01 8.94 -8.39
CA TRP A 100 -0.93 8.32 -9.34
C TRP A 100 -2.06 7.56 -8.63
N VAL A 101 -1.76 6.73 -7.61
CA VAL A 101 -2.79 6.02 -6.83
C VAL A 101 -3.72 6.99 -6.12
N GLN A 102 -3.18 8.06 -5.52
CA GLN A 102 -3.98 9.07 -4.82
C GLN A 102 -4.93 9.79 -5.79
N GLU A 103 -4.47 10.14 -6.99
CA GLU A 103 -5.27 10.78 -8.02
C GLU A 103 -6.33 9.85 -8.60
N THR A 104 -5.94 8.63 -9.01
CA THR A 104 -6.87 7.62 -9.53
C THR A 104 -7.95 7.30 -8.51
N TYR A 105 -7.58 7.17 -7.23
CA TYR A 105 -8.56 6.94 -6.16
C TYR A 105 -9.53 8.12 -6.00
N ARG A 106 -9.04 9.36 -6.04
CA ARG A 106 -9.89 10.56 -5.95
C ARG A 106 -10.83 10.69 -7.15
N SER A 107 -10.35 10.39 -8.35
CA SER A 107 -11.10 10.49 -9.61
C SER A 107 -12.20 9.44 -9.75
N HIS A 108 -12.00 8.23 -9.20
CA HIS A 108 -12.90 7.10 -9.42
C HIS A 108 -13.69 6.65 -8.18
N ARG A 109 -13.32 7.11 -6.98
CA ARG A 109 -14.13 6.85 -5.79
C ARG A 109 -15.31 7.81 -5.75
N GLN A 110 -16.52 7.25 -5.70
CA GLN A 110 -17.72 7.99 -5.41
C GLN A 110 -17.58 8.67 -4.02
N PRO A 111 -18.01 9.94 -3.87
CA PRO A 111 -18.07 10.57 -2.57
C PRO A 111 -18.93 9.73 -1.62
N GLU A 112 -18.58 9.73 -0.33
CA GLU A 112 -19.41 9.09 0.68
C GLU A 112 -20.80 9.77 0.64
N PRO A 113 -21.92 9.03 0.62
CA PRO A 113 -23.26 9.63 0.60
C PRO A 113 -23.41 10.61 1.78
N GLY A 114 -23.64 11.90 1.48
CA GLY A 114 -23.81 12.96 2.50
C GLY A 114 -22.65 13.92 2.69
N SER A 115 -21.66 13.94 1.78
CA SER A 115 -20.54 14.90 1.80
C SER A 115 -20.66 16.06 0.78
N ALA A 116 -21.89 16.43 0.40
CA ALA A 116 -22.21 17.58 -0.47
C ALA A 116 -22.95 18.67 0.30
#